data_AF-A0A7W7YZM7-F1
#
_entry.id   AF-A0A7W7YZM7-F1
#
_cell.length_a   1.000
_cell.length_b   1.000
_cell.length_c   1.000
_cell.angle_alpha   90.00
_cell.angle_beta   90.00
_cell.angle_gamma   90.00
#
_symmetry.space_group_name_H-M   'P 1'
#
loop_
_entity.id
_entity.type
_entity.pdbx_description
1 polymer ?
#
loop_
_entity_poly.entity_id
_entity_poly.type
_entity_poly.pdbx_seq_one_letter_code
_entity_poly.pdbx_strand_id
1 'polypeptide(L)' 'MASKTNPIAFLQQVRSETAKVTWPSRRETMISTVMVFVMVFLTALFFFAADHLMGFLVGLVLGVGA' A
#
# COMPACT_ATOMS: atom_id res chain seq x y z
N MET A 1 -35.02 -26.87 -4.85
CA MET A 1 -34.21 -28.08 -5.07
C MET A 1 -32.82 -27.64 -5.55
N ALA A 2 -31.79 -28.02 -4.80
CA ALA A 2 -30.35 -27.88 -5.02
C ALA A 2 -29.85 -26.87 -6.08
N SER A 3 -29.40 -25.74 -5.54
CA SER A 3 -28.27 -24.94 -6.02
C SER A 3 -27.14 -25.84 -6.56
N LYS A 4 -27.09 -26.00 -7.88
CA LYS A 4 -25.88 -26.41 -8.59
C LYS A 4 -25.55 -25.22 -9.46
N THR A 5 -24.65 -24.36 -8.99
CA THR A 5 -23.91 -23.44 -9.84
C THR A 5 -23.38 -24.30 -10.99
N ASN A 6 -24.04 -24.25 -12.14
CA ASN A 6 -23.66 -25.06 -13.28
C ASN A 6 -22.23 -24.61 -13.62
N PRO A 7 -21.19 -25.45 -13.43
CA PRO A 7 -19.81 -25.00 -13.52
C PRO A 7 -19.50 -24.38 -14.89
N ILE A 8 -20.25 -24.77 -15.92
CA ILE A 8 -20.20 -24.18 -17.27
C ILE A 8 -20.75 -22.74 -17.27
N ALA A 9 -21.86 -22.47 -16.58
CA ALA A 9 -22.42 -21.12 -16.45
C ALA A 9 -21.54 -20.20 -15.60
N PHE A 10 -20.88 -20.75 -14.56
CA PHE A 10 -19.91 -20.02 -13.76
C PHE A 10 -18.68 -19.60 -14.58
N LEU A 11 -18.14 -20.48 -15.43
CA LEU A 11 -17.04 -20.13 -16.33
C LEU A 11 -17.43 -19.05 -17.35
N GLN A 12 -18.67 -19.07 -17.83
CA GLN A 12 -19.21 -18.02 -18.70
C GLN A 12 -19.32 -16.67 -17.97
N GLN A 13 -19.78 -16.66 -16.72
CA GLN A 13 -19.81 -15.46 -15.88
C GLN A 13 -18.40 -14.95 -15.57
N VAL A 14 -17.46 -15.82 -15.22
CA VAL A 14 -16.05 -15.42 -14.97
C VAL A 14 -15.45 -14.81 -16.22
N ARG A 15 -15.67 -15.38 -17.41
CA ARG A 15 -15.21 -14.80 -18.68
C ARG A 15 -15.84 -13.42 -18.94
N SER A 16 -17.13 -13.23 -18.65
CA SER A 16 -17.80 -11.93 -18.84
C SER A 16 -17.31 -10.87 -17.84
N GLU A 17 -17.00 -11.24 -16.60
CA GLU A 17 -16.44 -10.32 -15.61
C GLU A 17 -14.95 -10.02 -15.86
N THR A 18 -14.18 -11.02 -16.31
CA THR A 18 -12.76 -10.85 -16.67
C THR A 18 -12.61 -9.90 -17.86
N ALA A 19 -13.57 -9.88 -18.78
CA ALA A 19 -13.57 -8.94 -19.91
C ALA A 19 -13.77 -7.47 -19.49
N LYS A 20 -14.28 -7.21 -18.28
CA LYS A 20 -14.40 -5.85 -17.72
C LYS A 20 -13.12 -5.37 -17.05
N VAL A 21 -12.13 -6.25 -16.88
CA VAL A 21 -10.83 -5.91 -16.30
C VAL A 21 -10.04 -5.10 -17.32
N THR A 22 -10.13 -3.78 -17.22
CA THR A 22 -9.29 -2.86 -17.99
C THR A 22 -7.92 -2.80 -17.35
N TRP A 23 -6.91 -3.33 -18.03
CA TRP A 23 -5.54 -3.24 -17.56
C TRP A 23 -5.07 -1.78 -17.62
N PRO A 24 -4.49 -1.26 -16.52
CA PRO A 24 -4.07 0.12 -16.45
C PRO A 24 -2.94 0.38 -17.44
N SER A 25 -2.95 1.57 -18.04
CA SER A 25 -1.86 2.00 -18.90
C SER A 25 -0.56 2.18 -18.10
N ARG A 26 0.60 2.10 -18.76
CA ARG A 26 1.90 2.39 -18.11
C ARG A 26 1.91 3.76 -17.44
N ARG A 27 1.17 4.73 -18.01
CA ARG A 27 1.02 6.08 -17.48
C ARG A 27 0.24 6.11 -16.16
N GLU A 28 -0.89 5.40 -16.09
CA GLU A 28 -1.68 5.29 -14.84
C GLU A 28 -0.89 4.60 -13.74
N THR A 29 -0.15 3.54 -14.09
CA THR A 29 0.71 2.81 -13.14
C THR A 29 1.80 3.71 -12.58
N MET A 30 2.42 4.56 -13.41
CA MET A 30 3.42 5.51 -12.92
C MET A 30 2.79 6.57 -12.01
N ILE A 31 1.62 7.11 -12.36
CA ILE A 31 0.94 8.13 -11.54
C ILE A 31 0.58 7.57 -10.16
N SER A 32 0.00 6.37 -10.10
CA SER A 32 -0.34 5.73 -8.82
C SER A 32 0.91 5.41 -7.99
N THR A 33 2.00 4.98 -8.63
CA THR A 33 3.28 4.73 -7.95
C THR A 33 3.87 6.02 -7.37
N VAL A 34 3.88 7.12 -8.14
CA VAL A 34 4.39 8.42 -7.69
C VAL A 34 3.58 8.95 -6.51
N MET A 35 2.26 8.81 -6.54
CA MET A 35 1.40 9.22 -5.42
C MET A 35 1.77 8.51 -4.12
N VAL A 36 1.98 7.19 -4.17
CA VAL A 36 2.41 6.40 -3.00
C VAL A 36 3.82 6.81 -2.57
N PHE A 37 4.72 7.02 -3.51
CA PHE A 37 6.10 7.44 -3.23
C PHE A 37 6.15 8.76 -2.46
N VAL A 38 5.34 9.75 -2.85
CA VAL A 38 5.26 11.05 -2.15
C VAL A 38 4.78 10.86 -0.72
N MET A 39 3.73 10.07 -0.49
CA MET A 39 3.23 9.78 0.86
C MET A 39 4.30 9.11 1.73
N VAL A 40 4.94 8.06 1.21
CA VAL A 40 5.99 7.33 1.93
C VAL A 40 7.19 8.24 2.23
N PHE A 41 7.58 9.09 1.28
CA PHE A 41 8.69 10.02 1.46
C PHE A 41 8.43 11.00 2.61
N LEU A 42 7.22 11.58 2.67
CA LEU A 42 6.83 12.47 3.76
C LEU A 42 6.81 11.74 5.12
N THR A 43 6.23 10.54 5.16
CA THR A 43 6.20 9.73 6.38
C THR A 43 7.60 9.33 6.84
N ALA A 44 8.49 8.95 5.92
CA ALA A 44 9.88 8.60 6.22
C ALA A 44 10.64 9.80 6.80
N LEU A 45 10.46 10.99 6.24
CA LEU A 45 11.10 12.20 6.73
C LEU A 45 10.60 12.60 8.13
N PHE A 46 9.30 12.43 8.39
CA PHE A 46 8.73 12.61 9.73
C PHE A 46 9.34 11.66 10.75
N PHE A 47 9.39 10.36 10.45
CA PHE A 47 9.99 9.37 11.36
C PHE A 47 11.47 9.61 11.57
N PHE A 48 12.22 9.93 10.51
CA PHE A 48 13.64 10.27 10.63
C PHE A 48 13.91 11.42 11.59
N ALA A 49 13.11 12.49 11.52
CA ALA A 49 13.22 13.61 12.46
C ALA A 49 12.83 13.19 13.89
N ALA A 50 11.77 12.40 14.05
CA ALA A 50 11.33 11.90 15.33
C ALA A 50 12.37 10.97 16.00
N ASP A 51 13.03 10.11 15.22
CA ASP A 51 14.07 9.21 15.68
C ASP A 51 15.31 9.98 16.16
N HIS A 52 15.70 11.02 15.42
CA HIS A 52 16.78 11.92 15.85
C HIS A 52 16.45 12.65 17.15
N LEU A 53 15.22 13.14 17.29
CA LEU A 53 14.76 13.80 18.50
C LEU A 53 14.74 12.81 19.68
N MET A 54 14.20 11.61 19.48
CA MET A 54 14.18 10.56 20.50
C MET A 54 15.59 10.15 20.91
N GLY A 55 16.51 9.98 19.95
CA GLY A 55 17.91 9.66 20.24
C GLY A 55 18.60 10.73 21.09
N PHE A 56 18.37 12.01 20.79
CA PHE A 56 18.90 13.12 21.58
C PHE A 56 18.32 13.14 23.00
N LEU A 57 16.99 12.95 23.14
CA LEU A 57 16.31 12.92 24.43
C LEU A 57 16.78 11.74 25.29
N VAL A 58 16.91 10.54 24.70
CA VAL A 58 17.43 9.36 25.40
C VAL A 58 18.89 9.57 25.80
N GLY A 59 19.72 10.16 24.93
CA GLY A 59 21.09 10.51 25.25
C GLY A 59 21.20 11.50 26.43
N LEU A 60 20.32 12.50 26.49
CA LEU A 60 20.24 13.42 27.63
C LEU A 60 19.82 12.70 28.90
N VAL A 61 18.79 11.85 28.86
CA VAL A 61 18.32 11.12 30.07
C VAL A 61 19.39 10.16 30.59
N LEU A 62 20.05 9.41 29.71
CA LEU A 62 21.12 8.48 30.10
C LEU A 62 22.39 9.22 30.53
N GLY A 63 22.70 10.37 29.93
CA GLY A 63 23.81 11.24 30.32
C GLY A 63 23.59 12.01 31.62
N VAL A 64 22.33 12.27 32.00
CA VAL A 64 21.95 12.86 33.30
C VAL A 64 21.98 11.81 34.43
N GLY A 65 21.97 10.52 34.09
CA GLY A 65 22.04 9.41 35.05
C GLY A 65 23.45 8.88 35.34
N ALA A 66 24.50 9.42 34.70
CA ALA A 66 25.90 9.06 34.89
C ALA A 66 26.65 10.09 35.76
#